data_AF-A0A348UMJ0-F1
#
_entry.id   AF-A0A348UMJ0-F1
#
_cell.length_a   1.000
_cell.length_b   1.000
_cell.length_c   1.000
_cell.angle_alpha   90.00
_cell.angle_beta   90.00
_cell.angle_gamma   90.00
#
_symmetry.space_group_name_H-M   'P 1'
#
loop_
_entity.id
_entity.type
_entity.pdbx_description
1 polymer ?
#
loop_
_entity_poly.entity_id
_entity_poly.type
_entity_poly.pdbx_seq_one_letter_code
_entity_poly.pdbx_strand_id
1 'polypeptide(L)'
;MNDSGAPALFGYRKYWAHRFTPAPVLPMSRAELDSLGWDSCDIILVTGDAYVDHPSFGMAIVGRFLEAQGFRVGIISQPDWRDTAAFEALGRPNLFFGVTGGNMDSMVNRYTSDRRRRSDDAYTPGGEGGRRPDRSVIVYCQRLREAFGDVPLVIGGIEASLRRIAHYDYWSEQVRRSILVDAQADILLFGNAERALVEVAHRIARREPVASIVDVRGTALLRAVPAGTIEIDSTHLDTPGALNPPEDPYAMTPVAAAAPAATPGSATPSPAPEVADGSVPDRDAVQVVRFVRDVRGTDRARSVIRLPAFEQVRDDPILYAHASRILHQEANPGNARALVQRHGNVDLWVNPPPVPLTTAELDAVYELPFTRQPHPEYGDAKIPAYEM
;
A
#
# COMPACT_ATOMS: atom_id res chain seq x y z
N MET A 1 10.70 -23.37 8.48
CA MET A 1 11.24 -22.03 8.77
C MET A 1 11.64 -21.42 7.45
N ASN A 2 10.74 -20.68 6.80
CA ASN A 2 11.06 -19.99 5.55
C ASN A 2 11.84 -18.72 5.91
N ASP A 3 13.16 -18.81 5.82
CA ASP A 3 14.03 -17.66 5.84
C ASP A 3 13.73 -16.82 4.59
N SER A 4 12.98 -15.75 4.78
CA SER A 4 12.30 -15.01 3.72
C SER A 4 13.22 -14.06 2.94
N GLY A 5 14.55 -14.18 3.12
CA GLY A 5 15.58 -13.38 2.45
C GLY A 5 15.52 -11.88 2.74
N ALA A 6 14.57 -11.42 3.56
CA ALA A 6 14.40 -10.02 3.91
C ALA A 6 15.39 -9.63 5.02
N PRO A 7 16.07 -8.47 4.91
CA PRO A 7 16.93 -7.98 5.98
C PRO A 7 16.17 -7.85 7.31
N ALA A 8 16.82 -8.22 8.41
CA ALA A 8 16.28 -8.06 9.75
C ALA A 8 15.97 -6.58 10.05
N LEU A 9 14.81 -6.32 10.65
CA LEU A 9 14.29 -4.97 10.82
C LEU A 9 15.23 -4.01 11.59
N PHE A 10 15.92 -4.53 12.61
CA PHE A 10 16.90 -3.79 13.41
C PHE A 10 18.36 -4.14 13.09
N GLY A 11 18.61 -4.81 11.95
CA GLY A 11 19.95 -5.16 11.48
C GLY A 11 20.69 -4.01 10.78
N TYR A 12 20.01 -2.90 10.50
CA TYR A 12 20.61 -1.73 9.88
C TYR A 12 21.56 -1.03 10.84
N ARG A 13 22.68 -0.53 10.31
CA ARG A 13 23.54 0.39 11.06
C ARG A 13 22.72 1.65 11.36
N LYS A 14 22.45 1.89 12.65
CA LYS A 14 21.70 3.07 13.11
C LYS A 14 22.29 4.35 12.53
N TYR A 15 21.40 5.26 12.12
CA TYR A 15 21.76 6.58 11.65
C TYR A 15 22.33 7.43 12.79
N TRP A 16 23.01 8.54 12.47
CA TRP A 16 23.92 9.21 13.41
C TRP A 16 23.28 9.71 14.71
N ALA A 17 21.97 10.00 14.72
CA ALA A 17 21.29 10.61 15.86
C ALA A 17 21.01 9.62 17.01
N HIS A 18 21.26 8.31 16.82
CA HIS A 18 21.20 7.32 17.91
C HIS A 18 22.14 7.61 19.09
N ARG A 19 23.07 8.57 18.94
CA ARG A 19 23.98 9.04 19.99
C ARG A 19 23.30 9.95 20.99
N PHE A 20 22.13 10.50 20.67
CA PHE A 20 21.29 11.22 21.61
C PHE A 20 20.38 10.27 22.38
N THR A 21 19.91 10.72 23.54
CA THR A 21 18.81 10.07 24.22
C THR A 21 17.55 10.16 23.35
N PRO A 22 16.75 9.08 23.21
CA PRO A 22 15.44 9.17 22.57
C PRO A 22 14.61 10.31 23.15
N ALA A 23 13.87 10.99 22.29
CA ALA A 23 12.99 12.07 22.72
C ALA A 23 11.92 11.50 23.67
N PRO A 24 11.65 12.15 24.83
CA PRO A 24 10.60 11.69 25.74
C PRO A 24 9.26 11.54 25.00
N VAL A 25 8.96 12.48 24.11
CA VAL A 25 7.87 12.46 23.14
C VAL A 25 8.40 13.08 21.84
N LEU A 26 7.92 12.63 20.67
CA LEU A 26 8.38 13.21 19.40
C LEU A 26 7.90 14.67 19.29
N PRO A 27 8.78 15.61 18.91
CA PRO A 27 8.47 17.04 18.89
C PRO A 27 7.43 17.38 17.83
N MET A 28 6.49 18.26 18.19
CA MET A 28 5.50 18.86 17.30
C MET A 28 5.74 20.34 17.00
N SER A 29 6.61 21.01 17.77
CA SER A 29 6.91 22.43 17.61
C SER A 29 8.40 22.75 17.58
N ARG A 30 8.75 23.94 17.08
CA ARG A 30 10.12 24.43 17.11
C ARG A 30 10.68 24.57 18.54
N ALA A 31 9.85 25.00 19.49
CA ALA A 31 10.25 25.13 20.89
C ALA A 31 10.65 23.78 21.50
N GLU A 32 10.00 22.69 21.09
CA GLU A 32 10.35 21.33 21.51
C GLU A 32 11.61 20.81 20.84
N LEU A 33 11.86 21.17 19.58
CA LEU A 33 13.15 20.91 18.95
C LEU A 33 14.28 21.60 19.72
N ASP A 34 14.09 22.87 20.10
CA ASP A 34 15.08 23.63 20.83
C ASP A 34 15.32 23.04 22.24
N SER A 35 14.27 22.52 22.91
CA SER A 35 14.41 21.85 24.21
C SER A 35 15.14 20.50 24.13
N LEU A 36 15.01 19.79 23.00
CA LEU A 36 15.78 18.60 22.66
C LEU A 36 17.21 18.92 22.17
N GLY A 37 17.53 20.19 21.95
CA GLY A 37 18.79 20.64 21.35
C GLY A 37 18.92 20.27 19.88
N TRP A 38 17.82 20.08 19.16
CA TRP A 38 17.78 19.72 17.76
C TRP A 38 17.67 20.97 16.88
N ASP A 39 18.58 21.11 15.91
CA ASP A 39 18.52 22.18 14.92
C ASP A 39 17.44 21.96 13.84
N SER A 40 17.10 20.70 13.58
CA SER A 40 16.22 20.23 12.50
C SER A 40 15.80 18.78 12.74
N CYS A 41 14.73 18.34 12.09
CA CYS A 41 14.36 16.94 11.98
C CYS A 41 15.06 16.29 10.76
N ASP A 42 15.39 15.01 10.85
CA ASP A 42 15.79 14.25 9.67
C ASP A 42 14.56 13.86 8.84
N ILE A 43 13.48 13.46 9.52
CA ILE A 43 12.22 13.04 8.93
C ILE A 43 11.09 13.75 9.66
N ILE A 44 10.12 14.29 8.93
CA ILE A 44 8.90 14.87 9.52
C ILE A 44 7.70 14.08 9.05
N LEU A 45 6.86 13.63 9.98
CA LEU A 45 5.62 12.93 9.69
C LEU A 45 4.44 13.90 9.73
N VAL A 46 3.62 13.94 8.69
CA VAL A 46 2.39 14.73 8.63
C VAL A 46 1.20 13.78 8.68
N THR A 47 0.29 14.01 9.63
CA THR A 47 -0.81 13.08 9.94
C THR A 47 -2.14 13.81 10.09
N GLY A 48 -3.21 13.14 9.64
CA GLY A 48 -4.60 13.63 9.79
C GLY A 48 -5.19 13.43 11.19
N ASP A 49 -4.53 12.72 12.08
CA ASP A 49 -4.95 12.45 13.46
C ASP A 49 -4.14 13.26 14.47
N ALA A 50 -4.68 13.39 15.69
CA ALA A 50 -3.91 13.75 16.88
C ALA A 50 -2.70 12.82 17.06
N TYR A 51 -1.59 13.37 17.56
CA TYR A 51 -0.45 12.56 17.96
C TYR A 51 -0.67 11.98 19.36
N VAL A 52 -1.03 10.70 19.40
CA VAL A 52 -1.02 9.90 20.61
C VAL A 52 0.14 8.93 20.51
N ASP A 53 1.11 9.02 21.41
CA ASP A 53 2.32 8.20 21.37
C ASP A 53 2.04 6.80 21.96
N HIS A 54 1.18 6.05 21.27
CA HIS A 54 0.67 4.75 21.68
C HIS A 54 0.71 3.76 20.50
N PRO A 55 1.03 2.47 20.71
CA PRO A 55 1.14 1.49 19.62
C PRO A 55 -0.20 1.12 18.93
N SER A 56 -1.33 1.68 19.36
CA SER A 56 -2.59 1.60 18.60
C SER A 56 -2.71 2.67 17.52
N PHE A 57 -1.77 3.62 17.49
CA PHE A 57 -1.73 4.74 16.54
C PHE A 57 -0.58 4.52 15.55
N GLY A 58 -0.90 4.30 14.28
CA GLY A 58 0.06 3.89 13.25
C GLY A 58 1.19 4.91 13.01
N MET A 59 0.91 6.21 13.08
CA MET A 59 1.95 7.24 12.95
C MET A 59 2.93 7.24 14.13
N ALA A 60 2.48 6.87 15.34
CA ALA A 60 3.36 6.73 16.50
C ALA A 60 4.30 5.55 16.34
N ILE A 61 3.80 4.40 15.86
CA ILE A 61 4.63 3.25 15.49
C ILE A 61 5.70 3.68 14.49
N VAL A 62 5.29 4.32 13.39
CA VAL A 62 6.21 4.80 12.35
C VAL A 62 7.26 5.76 12.90
N GLY A 63 6.85 6.72 13.74
CA GLY A 63 7.74 7.71 14.34
C GLY A 63 8.77 7.08 15.28
N ARG A 64 8.31 6.28 16.25
CA ARG A 64 9.20 5.57 17.18
C ARG A 64 10.08 4.55 16.50
N PHE A 65 9.57 3.89 15.45
CA PHE A 65 10.36 2.96 14.66
C PHE A 65 11.51 3.68 13.94
N LEU A 66 11.26 4.81 13.28
CA LEU A 66 12.31 5.61 12.66
C LEU A 66 13.29 6.18 13.70
N GLU A 67 12.83 6.63 14.85
CA GLU A 67 13.70 7.05 15.96
C GLU A 67 14.62 5.91 16.43
N ALA A 68 14.09 4.69 16.56
CA ALA A 68 14.87 3.51 16.94
C ALA A 68 15.96 3.14 15.89
N GLN A 69 15.76 3.55 14.63
CA GLN A 69 16.75 3.46 13.56
C GLN A 69 17.81 4.57 13.62
N GLY A 70 17.68 5.52 14.55
CA GLY A 70 18.65 6.59 14.81
C GLY A 70 18.39 7.88 14.05
N PHE A 71 17.15 8.13 13.61
CA PHE A 71 16.73 9.38 12.97
C PHE A 71 16.12 10.35 13.98
N ARG A 72 16.29 11.66 13.78
CA ARG A 72 15.49 12.69 14.46
C ARG A 72 14.15 12.82 13.75
N VAL A 73 13.06 12.51 14.45
CA VAL A 73 11.72 12.47 13.87
C VAL A 73 10.84 13.49 14.56
N GLY A 74 10.13 14.31 13.78
CA GLY A 74 9.09 15.21 14.30
C GLY A 74 7.73 14.91 13.68
N ILE A 75 6.65 15.40 14.30
CA ILE A 75 5.28 15.16 13.85
C ILE A 75 4.54 16.48 13.67
N ILE A 76 3.91 16.68 12.51
CA ILE A 76 2.91 17.72 12.28
C ILE A 76 1.54 17.05 12.28
N SER A 77 0.81 17.24 13.37
CA SER A 77 -0.52 16.66 13.57
C SER A 77 -1.61 17.66 13.21
N GLN A 78 -2.56 17.23 12.37
CA GLN A 78 -3.73 18.02 11.95
C GLN A 78 -3.42 19.47 11.54
N PRO A 79 -2.45 19.70 10.64
CA PRO A 79 -2.15 21.05 10.17
C PRO A 79 -3.37 21.66 9.48
N ASP A 80 -3.59 22.96 9.68
CA ASP A 80 -4.61 23.67 8.91
C ASP A 80 -4.19 23.74 7.44
N TRP A 81 -4.88 22.99 6.58
CA TRP A 81 -4.57 22.87 5.16
C TRP A 81 -4.95 24.08 4.33
N ARG A 82 -5.51 25.12 4.95
CA ARG A 82 -5.82 26.39 4.28
C ARG A 82 -4.59 27.28 4.13
N ASP A 83 -3.54 27.02 4.89
CA ASP A 83 -2.31 27.81 4.91
C ASP A 83 -1.07 26.88 4.93
N THR A 84 -0.04 27.21 4.15
CA THR A 84 1.23 26.46 4.16
C THR A 84 2.00 26.65 5.45
N ALA A 85 1.79 27.75 6.18
CA ALA A 85 2.49 28.04 7.43
C ALA A 85 2.35 26.91 8.47
N ALA A 86 1.20 26.22 8.50
CA ALA A 86 0.98 25.08 9.39
C ALA A 86 1.89 23.87 9.08
N PHE A 87 2.38 23.75 7.85
CA PHE A 87 3.31 22.69 7.43
C PHE A 87 4.78 23.08 7.65
N GLU A 88 5.05 24.35 7.96
CA GLU A 88 6.38 24.89 8.18
C GLU A 88 6.78 24.88 9.68
N ALA A 89 5.89 24.43 10.58
CA ALA A 89 6.06 24.49 12.03
C ALA A 89 7.36 23.87 12.57
N LEU A 90 7.86 22.81 11.91
CA LEU A 90 9.11 22.13 12.25
C LEU A 90 10.27 22.48 11.28
N GLY A 91 10.00 23.31 10.27
CA GLY A 91 10.92 23.64 9.20
C GLY A 91 11.16 22.49 8.21
N ARG A 92 12.27 22.58 7.49
CA ARG A 92 12.64 21.63 6.44
C ARG A 92 13.30 20.38 7.04
N PRO A 93 12.88 19.15 6.66
CA PRO A 93 13.54 17.93 7.07
C PRO A 93 14.84 17.70 6.26
N ASN A 94 15.80 17.00 6.85
CA ASN A 94 17.05 16.67 6.15
C ASN A 94 16.90 15.58 5.09
N LEU A 95 15.89 14.71 5.21
CA LEU A 95 15.70 13.55 4.34
C LEU A 95 14.38 13.60 3.56
N PHE A 96 13.22 13.54 4.23
CA PHE A 96 11.91 13.50 3.57
C PHE A 96 10.75 13.83 4.51
N PHE A 97 9.58 14.10 3.92
CA PHE A 97 8.30 14.11 4.63
C PHE A 97 7.57 12.79 4.47
N GLY A 98 7.12 12.20 5.58
CA GLY A 98 6.20 11.06 5.59
C GLY A 98 4.76 11.54 5.75
N VAL A 99 3.83 11.16 4.87
CA VAL A 99 2.43 11.67 4.92
C VAL A 99 1.42 10.52 5.06
N THR A 100 0.48 10.66 5.98
CA THR A 100 -0.61 9.71 6.22
C THR A 100 -1.94 10.42 6.52
N GLY A 101 -3.05 9.79 6.15
CA GLY A 101 -4.40 10.26 6.51
C GLY A 101 -4.75 10.03 7.99
N GLY A 102 -3.95 9.23 8.70
CA GLY A 102 -4.18 8.78 10.08
C GLY A 102 -4.52 7.28 10.15
N ASN A 103 -5.09 6.88 11.28
CA ASN A 103 -5.57 5.53 11.58
C ASN A 103 -6.88 5.19 10.86
N MET A 104 -7.62 6.21 10.41
CA MET A 104 -8.85 6.05 9.64
C MET A 104 -8.80 6.90 8.38
N ASP A 105 -9.48 6.45 7.34
CA ASP A 105 -9.63 7.19 6.10
C ASP A 105 -10.32 8.55 6.35
N SER A 106 -9.81 9.60 5.71
CA SER A 106 -10.28 10.98 5.95
C SER A 106 -11.75 11.17 5.58
N MET A 107 -12.23 10.44 4.56
CA MET A 107 -13.63 10.51 4.15
C MET A 107 -14.54 9.73 5.11
N VAL A 108 -14.12 8.53 5.54
CA VAL A 108 -14.88 7.73 6.53
C VAL A 108 -14.99 8.47 7.88
N ASN A 109 -13.96 9.23 8.24
CA ASN A 109 -13.99 10.03 9.47
C ASN A 109 -14.94 11.22 9.38
N ARG A 110 -15.05 11.84 8.20
CA ARG A 110 -15.86 13.04 8.03
C ARG A 110 -17.30 12.76 7.65
N TYR A 111 -17.60 11.58 7.10
CA TYR A 111 -18.91 11.24 6.58
C TYR A 111 -19.42 9.89 7.10
N THR A 112 -20.75 9.77 7.23
CA THR A 112 -21.41 8.47 7.43
C THR A 112 -21.49 7.71 6.10
N SER A 113 -21.85 6.43 6.15
CA SER A 113 -22.14 5.63 4.95
C SER A 113 -23.19 6.31 4.06
N ASP A 114 -24.17 6.97 4.66
CA ASP A 114 -25.22 7.73 3.94
C ASP A 114 -24.75 9.11 3.44
N ARG A 115 -23.43 9.35 3.40
CA ARG A 115 -22.81 10.61 2.95
C ARG A 115 -23.20 11.84 3.78
N ARG A 116 -23.66 11.66 5.01
CA ARG A 116 -23.93 12.78 5.94
C ARG A 116 -22.66 13.17 6.66
N ARG A 117 -22.41 14.46 6.80
CA ARG A 117 -21.23 14.96 7.52
C ARG A 117 -21.37 14.67 9.02
N ARG A 118 -20.31 14.12 9.61
CA ARG A 118 -20.17 13.94 11.06
C ARG A 118 -19.79 15.26 11.73
N SER A 119 -20.33 15.49 12.92
CA SER A 119 -19.99 16.63 13.77
C SER A 119 -18.77 16.38 14.65
N ASP A 120 -18.37 15.11 14.78
CA ASP A 120 -17.32 14.61 15.64
C ASP A 120 -16.22 13.89 14.85
N ASP A 121 -15.02 13.83 15.43
CA ASP A 121 -13.88 13.06 14.92
C ASP A 121 -13.15 12.39 16.11
N ALA A 122 -13.18 11.06 16.14
CA ALA A 122 -12.66 10.28 17.27
C ALA A 122 -11.14 10.43 17.48
N TYR A 123 -10.40 10.84 16.45
CA TYR A 123 -8.95 10.97 16.49
C TYR A 123 -8.50 12.43 16.61
N THR A 124 -9.39 13.32 17.02
CA THR A 124 -9.13 14.75 17.17
C THR A 124 -9.21 15.17 18.64
N PRO A 125 -8.34 16.06 19.13
CA PRO A 125 -8.46 16.61 20.48
C PRO A 125 -9.82 17.30 20.68
N GLY A 126 -10.52 16.96 21.76
CA GLY A 126 -11.88 17.44 22.02
C GLY A 126 -12.97 16.77 21.18
N GLY A 127 -12.63 15.83 20.30
CA GLY A 127 -13.57 15.17 19.40
C GLY A 127 -14.10 16.08 18.28
N GLU A 128 -13.44 17.19 17.99
CA GLU A 128 -13.94 18.21 17.06
C GLU A 128 -13.98 17.74 15.60
N GLY A 129 -15.15 17.80 14.96
CA GLY A 129 -15.27 17.50 13.53
C GLY A 129 -14.61 18.56 12.63
N GLY A 130 -14.03 18.11 11.52
CA GLY A 130 -13.56 19.01 10.45
C GLY A 130 -12.17 19.62 10.67
N ARG A 131 -11.33 18.98 11.50
CA ARG A 131 -9.92 19.32 11.70
C ARG A 131 -8.97 18.71 10.65
N ARG A 132 -9.49 17.93 9.71
CA ARG A 132 -8.76 17.39 8.55
C ARG A 132 -9.53 17.62 7.22
N PRO A 133 -8.84 17.78 6.09
CA PRO A 133 -9.48 17.88 4.78
C PRO A 133 -10.01 16.53 4.29
N ASP A 134 -10.82 16.59 3.23
CA ASP A 134 -11.17 15.40 2.46
C ASP A 134 -9.95 14.93 1.66
N ARG A 135 -9.69 13.62 1.66
CA ARG A 135 -8.52 13.00 1.00
C ARG A 135 -7.22 13.63 1.50
N SER A 136 -7.05 13.62 2.83
CA SER A 136 -5.98 14.32 3.54
C SER A 136 -4.59 14.14 2.94
N VAL A 137 -4.22 12.90 2.57
CA VAL A 137 -2.90 12.62 1.96
C VAL A 137 -2.64 13.50 0.72
N ILE A 138 -3.63 13.65 -0.17
CA ILE A 138 -3.49 14.45 -1.39
C ILE A 138 -3.27 15.92 -1.02
N VAL A 139 -4.13 16.46 -0.16
CA VAL A 139 -4.09 17.88 0.24
C VAL A 139 -2.80 18.22 0.97
N TYR A 140 -2.36 17.36 1.89
CA TYR A 140 -1.12 17.56 2.64
C TYR A 140 0.11 17.49 1.74
N CYS A 141 0.15 16.55 0.78
CA CYS A 141 1.25 16.50 -0.18
C CYS A 141 1.32 17.76 -1.05
N GLN A 142 0.18 18.29 -1.49
CA GLN A 142 0.13 19.53 -2.27
C GLN A 142 0.66 20.73 -1.47
N ARG A 143 0.29 20.85 -0.18
CA ARG A 143 0.80 21.91 0.71
C ARG A 143 2.29 21.78 0.98
N LEU A 144 2.77 20.55 1.21
CA LEU A 144 4.19 20.31 1.36
C LEU A 144 4.97 20.60 0.07
N ARG A 145 4.40 20.31 -1.10
CA ARG A 145 5.03 20.65 -2.39
C ARG A 145 5.05 22.17 -2.62
N GLU A 146 4.04 22.90 -2.14
CA GLU A 146 4.01 24.36 -2.17
C GLU A 146 5.09 24.98 -1.27
N ALA A 147 5.24 24.48 -0.04
CA ALA A 147 6.21 25.00 0.94
C ALA A 147 7.65 24.51 0.71
N PHE A 148 7.83 23.26 0.29
CA PHE A 148 9.12 22.55 0.28
C PHE A 148 9.34 21.78 -1.04
N GLY A 149 9.14 22.46 -2.17
CA GLY A 149 8.97 21.85 -3.49
C GLY A 149 9.93 20.75 -3.95
N ASP A 150 11.16 20.68 -3.45
CA ASP A 150 12.16 19.67 -3.81
C ASP A 150 12.37 18.57 -2.76
N VAL A 151 11.71 18.65 -1.60
CA VAL A 151 11.82 17.63 -0.56
C VAL A 151 11.05 16.37 -0.98
N PRO A 152 11.65 15.17 -0.84
CA PRO A 152 10.95 13.92 -1.13
C PRO A 152 9.69 13.75 -0.27
N LEU A 153 8.61 13.31 -0.92
CA LEU A 153 7.34 12.98 -0.28
C LEU A 153 7.11 11.46 -0.30
N VAL A 154 7.06 10.88 0.90
CA VAL A 154 6.85 9.45 1.14
C VAL A 154 5.45 9.28 1.72
N ILE A 155 4.54 8.62 1.01
CA ILE A 155 3.13 8.49 1.46
C ILE A 155 2.82 7.06 1.90
N GLY A 156 1.92 6.92 2.87
CA GLY A 156 1.52 5.62 3.39
C GLY A 156 0.24 5.64 4.22
N GLY A 157 0.03 4.58 4.99
CA GLY A 157 -1.18 4.40 5.80
C GLY A 157 -2.36 3.83 5.00
N ILE A 158 -3.50 3.67 5.67
CA ILE A 158 -4.70 3.03 5.10
C ILE A 158 -5.19 3.80 3.87
N GLU A 159 -5.26 5.13 3.98
CA GLU A 159 -5.74 6.00 2.91
C GLU A 159 -4.91 5.87 1.61
N ALA A 160 -3.57 5.86 1.72
CA ALA A 160 -2.71 5.74 0.55
C ALA A 160 -2.64 4.31 0.02
N SER A 161 -2.41 3.34 0.91
CA SER A 161 -2.17 1.93 0.53
C SER A 161 -3.33 1.29 -0.22
N LEU A 162 -4.57 1.58 0.19
CA LEU A 162 -5.78 1.06 -0.47
C LEU A 162 -6.03 1.70 -1.84
N ARG A 163 -5.54 2.93 -2.06
CA ARG A 163 -5.71 3.71 -3.30
C ARG A 163 -4.47 3.68 -4.20
N ARG A 164 -3.62 2.66 -4.06
CA ARG A 164 -2.33 2.56 -4.76
C ARG A 164 -2.45 2.37 -6.27
N ILE A 165 -3.54 1.78 -6.76
CA ILE A 165 -3.88 1.68 -8.20
C ILE A 165 -5.20 2.42 -8.49
N ALA A 166 -5.69 2.38 -9.73
CA ALA A 166 -7.04 2.81 -10.05
C ALA A 166 -8.07 2.11 -9.15
N HIS A 167 -8.96 2.89 -8.54
CA HIS A 167 -9.88 2.40 -7.51
C HIS A 167 -11.23 3.09 -7.63
N TYR A 168 -12.29 2.39 -7.27
CA TYR A 168 -13.61 2.98 -7.15
C TYR A 168 -13.71 3.82 -5.88
N ASP A 169 -14.05 5.10 -6.05
CA ASP A 169 -14.30 6.03 -4.95
C ASP A 169 -15.79 6.11 -4.66
N TYR A 170 -16.21 5.48 -3.56
CA TYR A 170 -17.61 5.44 -3.14
C TYR A 170 -18.25 6.83 -2.99
N TRP A 171 -17.45 7.83 -2.59
CA TRP A 171 -17.94 9.18 -2.31
C TRP A 171 -18.30 9.98 -3.56
N SER A 172 -17.58 9.76 -4.66
CA SER A 172 -17.84 10.41 -5.96
C SER A 172 -18.51 9.49 -6.99
N GLU A 173 -18.69 8.21 -6.67
CA GLU A 173 -19.22 7.18 -7.58
C GLU A 173 -18.43 7.06 -8.88
N GLN A 174 -17.12 7.25 -8.78
CA GLN A 174 -16.22 7.29 -9.92
C GLN A 174 -14.99 6.43 -9.68
N VAL A 175 -14.45 5.85 -10.74
CA VAL A 175 -13.11 5.28 -10.70
C VAL A 175 -12.11 6.43 -10.73
N ARG A 176 -11.28 6.51 -9.70
CA ARG A 176 -10.20 7.49 -9.57
C ARG A 176 -8.86 6.87 -9.92
N ARG A 177 -7.90 7.74 -10.25
CA ARG A 177 -6.50 7.37 -10.47
C ARG A 177 -5.87 6.90 -9.16
N SER A 178 -4.66 6.37 -9.25
CA SER A 178 -3.83 6.11 -8.07
C SER A 178 -3.63 7.40 -7.28
N ILE A 179 -3.73 7.31 -5.96
CA ILE A 179 -3.46 8.43 -5.05
C ILE A 179 -2.03 8.97 -5.22
N LEU A 180 -1.08 8.13 -5.63
CA LEU A 180 0.30 8.55 -5.88
C LEU A 180 0.38 9.58 -7.02
N VAL A 181 -0.46 9.43 -8.05
CA VAL A 181 -0.56 10.38 -9.16
C VAL A 181 -1.21 11.68 -8.70
N ASP A 182 -2.34 11.59 -7.99
CA ASP A 182 -3.10 12.77 -7.55
C ASP A 182 -2.35 13.59 -6.48
N ALA A 183 -1.60 12.92 -5.59
CA ALA A 183 -0.82 13.56 -4.54
C ALA A 183 0.53 14.11 -5.01
N GLN A 184 1.00 13.73 -6.20
CA GLN A 184 2.34 14.07 -6.71
C GLN A 184 3.47 13.72 -5.73
N ALA A 185 3.31 12.61 -5.01
CA ALA A 185 4.31 12.09 -4.12
C ALA A 185 5.35 11.26 -4.89
N ASP A 186 6.53 11.07 -4.28
CA ASP A 186 7.66 10.43 -4.93
C ASP A 186 7.60 8.90 -4.79
N ILE A 187 7.12 8.42 -3.64
CA ILE A 187 6.97 6.98 -3.36
C ILE A 187 5.81 6.70 -2.40
N LEU A 188 5.07 5.63 -2.66
CA LEU A 188 3.97 5.14 -1.81
C LEU A 188 4.40 3.83 -1.16
N LEU A 189 4.20 3.68 0.15
CA LEU A 189 4.41 2.44 0.88
C LEU A 189 3.06 1.80 1.26
N PHE A 190 2.95 0.48 1.11
CA PHE A 190 1.70 -0.25 1.35
C PHE A 190 1.92 -1.58 2.08
N GLY A 191 0.85 -2.06 2.73
CA GLY A 191 0.90 -3.23 3.62
C GLY A 191 1.62 -2.92 4.92
N ASN A 192 2.22 -3.95 5.54
CA ASN A 192 3.10 -3.78 6.71
C ASN A 192 4.43 -3.22 6.22
N ALA A 193 4.50 -1.89 6.18
CA ALA A 193 5.49 -1.15 5.46
C ALA A 193 6.81 -0.94 6.22
N GLU A 194 6.98 -1.44 7.45
CA GLU A 194 8.14 -1.19 8.29
C GLU A 194 9.44 -1.55 7.57
N ARG A 195 9.47 -2.70 6.88
CA ARG A 195 10.63 -3.13 6.06
C ARG A 195 10.92 -2.19 4.90
N ALA A 196 9.88 -1.73 4.22
CA ALA A 196 10.02 -0.80 3.10
C ALA A 196 10.48 0.57 3.60
N LEU A 197 9.92 1.02 4.73
CA LEU A 197 10.20 2.30 5.35
C LEU A 197 11.65 2.38 5.83
N VAL A 198 12.15 1.37 6.53
CA VAL A 198 13.54 1.35 7.01
C VAL A 198 14.53 1.35 5.84
N GLU A 199 14.26 0.56 4.80
CA GLU A 199 15.12 0.50 3.61
C GLU A 199 15.15 1.83 2.85
N VAL A 200 13.97 2.42 2.59
CA VAL A 200 13.85 3.72 1.92
C VAL A 200 14.53 4.81 2.75
N ALA A 201 14.30 4.87 4.06
CA ALA A 201 14.90 5.87 4.93
C ALA A 201 16.44 5.78 4.95
N HIS A 202 17.00 4.59 5.10
CA HIS A 202 18.45 4.41 5.11
C HIS A 202 19.10 4.66 3.74
N ARG A 203 18.42 4.36 2.63
CA ARG A 203 18.91 4.68 1.28
C ARG A 203 18.92 6.19 1.03
N ILE A 204 17.84 6.90 1.37
CA ILE A 204 17.80 8.37 1.29
C ILE A 204 18.88 8.99 2.20
N ALA A 205 19.09 8.44 3.41
CA ALA A 205 20.15 8.87 4.32
C ALA A 205 21.57 8.68 3.77
N ARG A 206 21.76 7.72 2.85
CA ARG A 206 23.01 7.51 2.09
C ARG A 206 23.09 8.39 0.83
N ARG A 207 22.18 9.35 0.69
CA ARG A 207 22.06 10.27 -0.45
C ARG A 207 21.72 9.57 -1.77
N GLU A 208 21.07 8.41 -1.70
CA GLU A 208 20.44 7.81 -2.88
C GLU A 208 19.22 8.67 -3.27
N PRO A 209 19.12 9.14 -4.53
CA PRO A 209 17.94 9.87 -4.98
C PRO A 209 16.67 9.02 -4.83
N VAL A 210 15.59 9.57 -4.28
CA VAL A 210 14.33 8.82 -4.07
C VAL A 210 13.82 8.17 -5.36
N ALA A 211 13.99 8.83 -6.51
CA ALA A 211 13.60 8.33 -7.82
C ALA A 211 14.39 7.09 -8.31
N SER A 212 15.56 6.79 -7.72
CA SER A 212 16.33 5.58 -8.04
C SER A 212 16.01 4.39 -7.13
N ILE A 213 15.27 4.61 -6.03
CA ILE A 213 14.86 3.55 -5.09
C ILE A 213 13.63 2.83 -5.68
N VAL A 214 13.88 1.89 -6.58
CA VAL A 214 12.82 1.32 -7.43
C VAL A 214 12.53 -0.17 -7.18
N ASP A 215 13.33 -0.81 -6.34
CA ASP A 215 13.40 -2.27 -6.12
C ASP A 215 12.90 -2.70 -4.74
N VAL A 216 12.40 -1.77 -3.92
CA VAL A 216 11.96 -2.05 -2.56
C VAL A 216 10.57 -2.67 -2.57
N ARG A 217 10.42 -3.87 -2.01
CA ARG A 217 9.11 -4.53 -1.84
C ARG A 217 8.17 -3.69 -0.98
N GLY A 218 6.88 -3.70 -1.30
CA GLY A 218 5.87 -2.91 -0.60
C GLY A 218 5.86 -1.44 -0.98
N THR A 219 6.42 -1.09 -2.14
CA THR A 219 6.43 0.28 -2.67
C THR A 219 5.69 0.39 -4.00
N ALA A 220 5.10 1.55 -4.26
CA ALA A 220 4.62 1.96 -5.58
C ALA A 220 5.26 3.30 -5.98
N LEU A 221 5.60 3.43 -7.26
CA LEU A 221 6.32 4.57 -7.82
C LEU A 221 5.89 4.84 -9.27
N LEU A 222 6.04 6.08 -9.72
CA LEU A 222 5.81 6.45 -11.11
C LEU A 222 7.10 6.27 -11.91
N ARG A 223 7.13 5.32 -12.84
CA ARG A 223 8.31 5.06 -13.68
C ARG A 223 7.93 4.35 -14.98
N ALA A 224 8.76 4.54 -16.01
CA ALA A 224 8.71 3.68 -17.19
C ALA A 224 9.09 2.24 -16.83
N VAL A 225 8.52 1.29 -17.59
CA VAL A 225 8.90 -0.12 -17.51
C VAL A 225 10.38 -0.26 -17.94
N PRO A 226 11.22 -0.94 -17.14
CA PRO A 226 12.60 -1.19 -17.52
C PRO A 226 12.73 -2.00 -18.81
N ALA A 227 13.74 -1.69 -19.62
CA ALA A 227 14.05 -2.47 -20.81
C ALA A 227 14.38 -3.94 -20.42
N GLY A 228 13.80 -4.89 -21.15
CA GLY A 228 14.01 -6.32 -20.90
C GLY A 228 13.15 -6.94 -19.80
N THR A 229 12.21 -6.18 -19.22
CA THR A 229 11.13 -6.75 -18.39
C THR A 229 10.15 -7.53 -19.27
N ILE A 230 9.77 -8.73 -18.83
CA ILE A 230 8.74 -9.54 -19.47
C ILE A 230 7.38 -9.03 -19.01
N GLU A 231 6.64 -8.36 -19.89
CA GLU A 231 5.29 -7.89 -19.58
C GLU A 231 4.26 -8.99 -19.85
N ILE A 232 3.56 -9.41 -18.80
CA ILE A 232 2.40 -10.29 -18.89
C ILE A 232 1.19 -9.38 -19.05
N ASP A 233 0.66 -9.31 -20.26
CA ASP A 233 -0.51 -8.50 -20.58
C ASP A 233 -1.78 -9.13 -19.97
N SER A 234 -2.44 -8.39 -19.07
CA SER A 234 -3.73 -8.76 -18.50
C SER A 234 -4.85 -7.80 -18.95
N THR A 235 -4.68 -7.11 -20.08
CA THR A 235 -5.70 -6.23 -20.65
C THR A 235 -6.74 -6.98 -21.47
N HIS A 236 -6.46 -8.24 -21.82
CA HIS A 236 -7.39 -9.12 -22.50
C HIS A 236 -8.13 -10.03 -21.51
N LEU A 237 -9.46 -9.93 -21.51
CA LEU A 237 -10.33 -10.84 -20.78
C LEU A 237 -10.43 -12.17 -21.54
N ASP A 238 -10.15 -13.29 -20.88
CA ASP A 238 -10.43 -14.60 -21.46
C ASP A 238 -11.94 -14.77 -21.67
N THR A 239 -12.35 -15.21 -22.85
CA THR A 239 -13.68 -15.75 -23.09
C THR A 239 -13.83 -17.02 -22.25
N PRO A 240 -14.79 -17.12 -21.30
CA PRO A 240 -14.92 -18.31 -20.46
C PRO A 240 -15.10 -19.56 -21.30
N GLY A 241 -14.20 -20.54 -21.11
CA GLY A 241 -14.37 -21.88 -21.68
C GLY A 241 -15.47 -22.67 -20.95
N ALA A 242 -15.80 -23.85 -21.45
CA ALA A 242 -16.72 -24.75 -20.78
C ALA A 242 -16.30 -25.01 -19.32
N LEU A 243 -17.28 -25.02 -18.41
CA LEU A 243 -17.08 -25.41 -17.01
C LEU A 243 -16.37 -26.75 -16.96
N ASN A 244 -15.27 -26.84 -16.18
CA ASN A 244 -14.75 -28.17 -15.85
C ASN A 244 -15.86 -28.91 -15.09
N PRO A 245 -16.19 -30.16 -15.48
CA PRO A 245 -17.12 -30.95 -14.70
C PRO A 245 -16.59 -31.06 -13.25
N PRO A 246 -17.46 -31.03 -12.23
CA PRO A 246 -17.05 -31.25 -10.85
C PRO A 246 -16.24 -32.55 -10.76
N GLU A 247 -15.01 -32.48 -10.28
CA GLU A 247 -14.25 -33.69 -9.95
C GLU A 247 -14.90 -34.31 -8.71
N ASP A 248 -15.40 -35.53 -8.86
CA ASP A 248 -15.92 -36.32 -7.74
C ASP A 248 -14.75 -36.71 -6.81
N PRO A 249 -14.68 -36.18 -5.56
CA PRO A 249 -13.60 -36.49 -4.63
C PRO A 249 -13.55 -37.97 -4.22
N TYR A 250 -14.61 -38.73 -4.51
CA TYR A 250 -14.76 -40.14 -4.19
C TYR A 250 -14.78 -41.03 -5.42
N ALA A 251 -14.47 -40.50 -6.61
CA ALA A 251 -14.25 -41.31 -7.80
C ALA A 251 -13.03 -42.21 -7.58
N MET A 252 -13.30 -43.45 -7.18
CA MET A 252 -12.34 -44.53 -7.13
C MET A 252 -11.84 -44.79 -8.55
N THR A 253 -10.68 -44.24 -8.89
CA THR A 253 -9.99 -44.61 -10.12
C THR A 253 -9.67 -46.10 -10.00
N PRO A 254 -10.15 -46.98 -10.90
CA PRO A 254 -9.71 -48.36 -10.88
C PRO A 254 -8.19 -48.34 -11.03
N VAL A 255 -7.48 -48.82 -10.01
CA VAL A 255 -6.05 -49.08 -10.10
C VAL A 255 -5.89 -50.14 -11.17
N ALA A 256 -5.58 -49.72 -12.39
CA ALA A 256 -5.23 -50.63 -13.46
C ALA A 256 -3.98 -51.40 -13.00
N ALA A 257 -4.18 -52.69 -12.74
CA ALA A 257 -3.11 -53.62 -12.43
C ALA A 257 -2.03 -53.55 -13.52
N ALA A 258 -0.79 -53.44 -13.07
CA ALA A 258 0.38 -53.46 -13.93
C ALA A 258 0.52 -54.81 -14.65
N ALA A 259 0.75 -54.79 -15.98
CA ALA A 259 1.74 -55.57 -16.75
C ALA A 259 1.35 -55.63 -18.26
N PRO A 260 2.25 -56.01 -19.18
CA PRO A 260 3.58 -55.47 -19.48
C PRO A 260 3.65 -54.96 -20.96
N ALA A 261 4.82 -54.48 -21.38
CA ALA A 261 5.09 -53.85 -22.68
C ALA A 261 4.80 -54.72 -23.93
N ALA A 262 4.24 -54.10 -24.98
CA ALA A 262 4.37 -54.54 -26.38
C ALA A 262 4.15 -53.35 -27.36
N THR A 263 4.94 -53.34 -28.44
CA THR A 263 5.16 -52.28 -29.45
C THR A 263 4.10 -52.25 -30.59
N PRO A 264 4.16 -51.35 -31.60
CA PRO A 264 3.02 -50.57 -32.09
C PRO A 264 2.39 -51.10 -33.38
N GLY A 265 1.09 -50.84 -33.60
CA GLY A 265 0.42 -51.17 -34.87
C GLY A 265 -0.97 -50.57 -35.03
N SER A 266 -1.07 -49.64 -35.99
CA SER A 266 -2.20 -49.29 -36.88
C SER A 266 -3.66 -49.52 -36.43
N ALA A 267 -4.47 -48.45 -36.43
CA ALA A 267 -5.55 -48.22 -37.42
C ALA A 267 -6.59 -47.19 -36.89
N THR A 268 -6.83 -46.15 -37.68
CA THR A 268 -8.05 -45.29 -37.69
C THR A 268 -9.09 -45.91 -38.64
N PRO A 269 -10.33 -45.38 -38.86
CA PRO A 269 -11.13 -44.38 -38.11
C PRO A 269 -12.66 -44.69 -37.97
N SER A 270 -13.36 -43.86 -37.16
CA SER A 270 -14.78 -43.40 -37.29
C SER A 270 -15.94 -44.38 -37.03
N PRO A 271 -17.22 -43.93 -36.81
CA PRO A 271 -17.78 -42.57 -36.98
C PRO A 271 -18.61 -42.02 -35.79
N ALA A 272 -18.96 -40.73 -35.91
CA ALA A 272 -19.96 -40.01 -35.12
C ALA A 272 -21.39 -40.54 -35.34
N PRO A 273 -22.34 -40.20 -34.45
CA PRO A 273 -23.71 -39.96 -34.87
C PRO A 273 -24.17 -38.52 -34.58
N GLU A 274 -25.07 -38.12 -35.46
CA GLU A 274 -25.74 -36.85 -35.65
C GLU A 274 -26.94 -36.63 -34.70
N VAL A 275 -27.13 -35.35 -34.34
CA VAL A 275 -28.33 -34.55 -33.98
C VAL A 275 -29.54 -35.19 -33.27
N ALA A 276 -29.95 -34.55 -32.17
CA ALA A 276 -31.36 -34.21 -31.95
C ALA A 276 -31.49 -32.92 -31.11
N ASP A 277 -32.35 -32.06 -31.63
CA ASP A 277 -32.78 -30.72 -31.18
C ASP A 277 -33.60 -30.75 -29.87
N GLY A 278 -33.55 -29.67 -29.11
CA GLY A 278 -34.25 -29.52 -27.84
C GLY A 278 -33.89 -28.22 -27.11
N SER A 279 -34.40 -27.10 -27.62
CA SER A 279 -34.27 -25.77 -27.03
C SER A 279 -34.85 -25.64 -25.61
N VAL A 280 -34.06 -25.09 -24.68
CA VAL A 280 -34.55 -24.28 -23.54
C VAL A 280 -33.58 -23.09 -23.37
N PRO A 281 -34.05 -21.82 -23.35
CA PRO A 281 -33.18 -20.67 -23.12
C PRO A 281 -33.05 -20.46 -21.62
N ASP A 282 -31.90 -20.81 -21.04
CA ASP A 282 -31.60 -20.44 -19.66
C ASP A 282 -30.71 -19.19 -19.61
N ARG A 283 -31.22 -18.20 -18.91
CA ARG A 283 -30.53 -16.95 -18.58
C ARG A 283 -29.62 -17.23 -17.38
N ASP A 284 -28.52 -16.47 -17.29
CA ASP A 284 -27.56 -16.46 -16.18
C ASP A 284 -26.47 -17.54 -16.16
N ALA A 285 -25.82 -17.75 -17.31
CA ALA A 285 -24.48 -18.34 -17.32
C ALA A 285 -23.49 -17.34 -16.69
N VAL A 286 -23.16 -17.56 -15.42
CA VAL A 286 -22.09 -16.85 -14.71
C VAL A 286 -20.79 -16.97 -15.52
N GLN A 287 -20.36 -15.88 -16.14
CA GLN A 287 -19.07 -15.79 -16.85
C GLN A 287 -17.93 -15.88 -15.84
N VAL A 288 -17.44 -17.10 -15.61
CA VAL A 288 -16.22 -17.31 -14.83
C VAL A 288 -15.03 -16.99 -15.71
N VAL A 289 -14.56 -15.74 -15.65
CA VAL A 289 -13.27 -15.35 -16.23
C VAL A 289 -12.19 -16.26 -15.62
N ARG A 290 -11.42 -16.99 -16.42
CA ARG A 290 -10.18 -17.64 -15.95
C ARG A 290 -9.04 -16.69 -16.28
N PHE A 291 -8.07 -16.58 -15.38
CA PHE A 291 -6.80 -15.92 -15.67
C PHE A 291 -5.78 -17.04 -15.82
N VAL A 292 -5.15 -17.18 -16.98
CA VAL A 292 -4.04 -18.11 -17.15
C VAL A 292 -2.82 -17.54 -16.42
N ARG A 293 -2.72 -17.91 -15.14
CA ARG A 293 -1.63 -17.55 -14.21
C ARG A 293 -0.25 -18.04 -14.66
N ASP A 294 -0.23 -19.00 -15.58
CA ASP A 294 0.93 -19.84 -15.82
C ASP A 294 1.48 -19.61 -17.23
N VAL A 295 2.22 -18.51 -17.40
CA VAL A 295 3.21 -18.46 -18.47
C VAL A 295 4.35 -19.40 -18.05
N ARG A 296 4.15 -20.69 -18.30
CA ARG A 296 5.11 -21.76 -17.96
C ARG A 296 6.51 -21.33 -18.43
N GLY A 297 7.48 -21.30 -17.51
CA GLY A 297 8.88 -21.00 -17.81
C GLY A 297 9.29 -19.51 -17.78
N THR A 298 8.42 -18.58 -17.36
CA THR A 298 8.85 -17.18 -17.14
C THR A 298 9.47 -16.97 -15.76
N ASP A 299 10.67 -16.38 -15.74
CA ASP A 299 11.34 -15.93 -14.52
C ASP A 299 10.49 -14.86 -13.82
N ARG A 300 9.96 -15.21 -12.64
CA ARG A 300 9.12 -14.32 -11.82
C ARG A 300 9.83 -13.03 -11.43
N ALA A 301 11.14 -13.08 -11.25
CA ALA A 301 11.94 -11.89 -10.91
C ALA A 301 12.06 -10.90 -12.08
N ARG A 302 11.85 -11.36 -13.31
CA ARG A 302 12.00 -10.55 -14.54
C ARG A 302 10.67 -10.19 -15.21
N SER A 303 9.56 -10.59 -14.62
CA SER A 303 8.22 -10.39 -15.17
C SER A 303 7.40 -9.37 -14.37
N VAL A 304 6.52 -8.65 -15.05
CA VAL A 304 5.54 -7.75 -14.47
C VAL A 304 4.16 -8.05 -15.07
N ILE A 305 3.09 -7.88 -14.30
CA ILE A 305 1.72 -7.98 -14.82
C ILE A 305 1.21 -6.59 -15.17
N ARG A 306 0.81 -6.40 -16.43
CA ARG A 306 0.21 -5.17 -16.90
C ARG A 306 -1.30 -5.19 -16.70
N LEU A 307 -1.76 -4.38 -15.76
CA LEU A 307 -3.18 -4.12 -15.55
C LEU A 307 -3.76 -3.25 -16.69
N PRO A 308 -5.07 -3.36 -16.97
CA PRO A 308 -5.77 -2.41 -17.84
C PRO A 308 -5.53 -0.96 -17.38
N ALA A 309 -5.34 -0.06 -18.33
CA ALA A 309 -5.07 1.34 -18.07
C ALA A 309 -6.22 2.00 -17.29
N PHE A 310 -5.91 3.08 -16.55
CA PHE A 310 -6.91 3.85 -15.81
C PHE A 310 -8.09 4.26 -16.70
N GLU A 311 -7.81 4.76 -17.91
CA GLU A 311 -8.81 5.19 -18.86
C GLU A 311 -9.75 4.02 -19.27
N GLN A 312 -9.21 2.79 -19.38
CA GLN A 312 -10.01 1.61 -19.69
C GLN A 312 -10.88 1.19 -18.50
N VAL A 313 -10.31 1.07 -17.30
CA VAL A 313 -11.09 0.65 -16.11
C VAL A 313 -12.08 1.71 -15.62
N ARG A 314 -11.88 2.97 -15.99
CA ARG A 314 -12.84 4.04 -15.74
C ARG A 314 -14.12 3.86 -16.56
N ASP A 315 -13.97 3.42 -17.81
CA ASP A 315 -15.07 3.35 -18.77
C ASP A 315 -15.68 1.92 -18.87
N ASP A 316 -15.02 0.91 -18.31
CA ASP A 316 -15.46 -0.50 -18.34
C ASP A 316 -15.45 -1.16 -16.94
N PRO A 317 -16.63 -1.41 -16.34
CA PRO A 317 -16.75 -2.09 -15.04
C PRO A 317 -16.20 -3.52 -15.01
N ILE A 318 -16.21 -4.24 -16.14
CA ILE A 318 -15.71 -5.61 -16.23
C ILE A 318 -14.18 -5.59 -16.17
N LEU A 319 -13.54 -4.68 -16.92
CA LEU A 319 -12.09 -4.48 -16.83
C LEU A 319 -11.67 -3.99 -15.44
N TYR A 320 -12.48 -3.15 -14.79
CA TYR A 320 -12.25 -2.78 -13.39
C TYR A 320 -12.30 -3.99 -12.45
N ALA A 321 -13.34 -4.82 -12.54
CA ALA A 321 -13.46 -6.04 -11.73
C ALA A 321 -12.31 -7.02 -11.98
N HIS A 322 -11.87 -7.13 -13.23
CA HIS A 322 -10.71 -7.94 -13.62
C HIS A 322 -9.40 -7.42 -13.01
N ALA A 323 -9.12 -6.12 -13.14
CA ALA A 323 -7.95 -5.49 -12.54
C ALA A 323 -7.94 -5.66 -11.01
N SER A 324 -9.10 -5.47 -10.37
CA SER A 324 -9.28 -5.70 -8.94
C SER A 324 -8.97 -7.15 -8.55
N ARG A 325 -9.47 -8.13 -9.30
CA ARG A 325 -9.16 -9.54 -9.05
C ARG A 325 -7.66 -9.82 -9.11
N ILE A 326 -6.97 -9.32 -10.12
CA ILE A 326 -5.52 -9.52 -10.25
C ILE A 326 -4.79 -8.89 -9.07
N LEU A 327 -5.14 -7.66 -8.69
CA LEU A 327 -4.57 -7.00 -7.51
C LEU A 327 -4.68 -7.88 -6.25
N HIS A 328 -5.83 -8.52 -6.03
CA HIS A 328 -6.05 -9.40 -4.88
C HIS A 328 -5.28 -10.73 -5.00
N GLN A 329 -5.13 -11.28 -6.21
CA GLN A 329 -4.35 -12.49 -6.44
C GLN A 329 -2.85 -12.27 -6.18
N GLU A 330 -2.36 -11.08 -6.49
CA GLU A 330 -0.95 -10.68 -6.30
C GLU A 330 -0.70 -10.01 -4.93
N ALA A 331 -1.60 -10.21 -3.97
CA ALA A 331 -1.44 -9.72 -2.60
C ALA A 331 -0.55 -10.63 -1.72
N ASN A 332 -0.28 -11.87 -2.13
CA ASN A 332 0.53 -12.79 -1.35
C ASN A 332 2.04 -12.57 -1.59
N PRO A 333 2.81 -12.16 -0.58
CA PRO A 333 4.23 -11.81 -0.75
C PRO A 333 5.09 -12.99 -1.25
N GLY A 334 4.70 -14.24 -0.98
CA GLY A 334 5.47 -15.41 -1.39
C GLY A 334 5.41 -15.73 -2.89
N ASN A 335 4.42 -15.20 -3.63
CA ASN A 335 4.24 -15.52 -5.05
C ASN A 335 3.91 -14.31 -5.95
N ALA A 336 3.69 -13.13 -5.35
CA ALA A 336 3.34 -11.92 -6.05
C ALA A 336 4.41 -11.47 -7.06
N ARG A 337 3.97 -11.11 -8.25
CA ARG A 337 4.74 -10.36 -9.25
C ARG A 337 4.59 -8.85 -9.02
N ALA A 338 5.48 -8.07 -9.63
CA ALA A 338 5.25 -6.64 -9.74
C ALA A 338 4.02 -6.39 -10.62
N LEU A 339 3.28 -5.33 -10.33
CA LEU A 339 2.16 -4.85 -11.15
C LEU A 339 2.55 -3.54 -11.81
N VAL A 340 1.94 -3.27 -12.95
CA VAL A 340 2.09 -1.99 -13.62
C VAL A 340 0.77 -1.56 -14.25
N GLN A 341 0.39 -0.29 -14.06
CA GLN A 341 -0.84 0.28 -14.57
C GLN A 341 -0.56 1.62 -15.22
N ARG A 342 -1.08 1.83 -16.43
CA ARG A 342 -0.97 3.11 -17.13
C ARG A 342 -1.98 4.11 -16.57
N HIS A 343 -1.53 5.32 -16.25
CA HIS A 343 -2.37 6.47 -15.91
C HIS A 343 -2.02 7.64 -16.82
N GLY A 344 -2.80 7.85 -17.89
CA GLY A 344 -2.47 8.84 -18.92
C GLY A 344 -1.11 8.56 -19.58
N ASN A 345 -0.13 9.44 -19.34
CA ASN A 345 1.21 9.34 -19.95
C ASN A 345 2.27 8.72 -19.02
N VAL A 346 1.90 8.33 -17.79
CA VAL A 346 2.84 7.76 -16.81
C VAL A 346 2.44 6.34 -16.44
N ASP A 347 3.44 5.48 -16.26
CA ASP A 347 3.24 4.14 -15.71
C ASP A 347 3.41 4.18 -14.19
N LEU A 348 2.41 3.65 -13.48
CA LEU A 348 2.48 3.33 -12.08
C LEU A 348 3.06 1.92 -11.95
N TRP A 349 4.21 1.78 -11.31
CA TRP A 349 4.83 0.52 -10.96
C TRP A 349 4.56 0.19 -9.49
N VAL A 350 4.11 -1.03 -9.21
CA VAL A 350 3.87 -1.54 -7.85
C VAL A 350 4.75 -2.75 -7.63
N ASN A 351 5.74 -2.62 -6.74
CA ASN A 351 6.59 -3.73 -6.35
C ASN A 351 5.80 -4.79 -5.58
N PRO A 352 6.27 -6.05 -5.54
CA PRO A 352 5.60 -7.09 -4.76
C PRO A 352 5.38 -6.70 -3.29
N PRO A 353 4.33 -7.19 -2.62
CA PRO A 353 4.04 -6.86 -1.21
C PRO A 353 5.22 -7.12 -0.27
N PRO A 354 5.32 -6.37 0.84
CA PRO A 354 6.41 -6.55 1.80
C PRO A 354 6.33 -7.94 2.41
N VAL A 355 7.50 -8.49 2.75
CA VAL A 355 7.59 -9.73 3.51
C VAL A 355 7.11 -9.45 4.94
N PRO A 356 6.17 -10.24 5.49
CA PRO A 356 5.67 -10.03 6.85
C PRO A 356 6.79 -10.00 7.89
N LEU A 357 6.56 -9.26 8.97
CA LEU A 357 7.43 -9.28 10.13
C LEU A 357 7.36 -10.65 10.81
N THR A 358 8.49 -11.10 11.33
CA THR A 358 8.51 -12.23 12.27
C THR A 358 7.88 -11.81 13.60
N THR A 359 7.47 -12.77 14.43
CA THR A 359 6.94 -12.48 15.77
C THR A 359 7.90 -11.63 16.59
N ALA A 360 9.19 -11.98 16.62
CA ALA A 360 10.21 -11.22 17.35
C ALA A 360 10.37 -9.78 16.81
N GLU A 361 10.28 -9.56 15.50
CA GLU A 361 10.32 -8.20 14.94
C GLU A 361 9.07 -7.41 15.27
N LEU A 362 7.89 -8.05 15.26
CA LEU A 362 6.63 -7.43 15.64
C LEU A 362 6.67 -7.02 17.11
N ASP A 363 7.04 -7.94 18.01
CA ASP A 363 7.17 -7.67 19.45
C ASP A 363 8.12 -6.50 19.69
N ALA A 364 9.29 -6.50 19.04
CA ALA A 364 10.27 -5.41 19.17
C ALA A 364 9.74 -4.04 18.71
N VAL A 365 8.85 -3.98 17.71
CA VAL A 365 8.21 -2.73 17.27
C VAL A 365 7.17 -2.25 18.29
N TYR A 366 6.38 -3.16 18.86
CA TYR A 366 5.34 -2.82 19.83
C TYR A 366 5.88 -2.58 21.26
N GLU A 367 7.10 -3.03 21.54
CA GLU A 367 7.85 -2.79 22.79
C GLU A 367 8.69 -1.51 22.78
N LEU A 368 8.69 -0.74 21.68
CA LEU A 368 9.36 0.55 21.60
C LEU A 368 8.91 1.50 22.74
N PRO A 369 9.73 2.51 23.11
CA PRO A 369 9.49 3.34 24.30
C PRO A 369 8.38 4.39 24.07
N PHE A 370 7.15 3.92 23.86
CA PHE A 370 5.95 4.74 23.80
C PHE A 370 5.61 5.31 25.19
N THR A 371 5.24 6.59 25.25
CA THR A 371 4.70 7.18 26.48
C THR A 371 3.33 6.60 26.83
N ARG A 372 2.62 6.05 25.83
CA ARG A 372 1.23 5.59 25.90
C ARG A 372 0.27 6.70 26.31
N GLN A 373 0.61 7.95 25.98
CA GLN A 373 -0.17 9.13 26.32
C GLN A 373 -0.32 10.05 25.08
N PRO A 374 -1.38 10.87 25.03
CA PRO A 374 -1.49 11.98 24.10
C PRO A 374 -0.31 12.94 24.23
N HIS A 375 0.00 13.66 23.16
CA HIS A 375 1.00 14.72 23.20
C HIS A 375 0.63 15.78 24.27
N PRO A 376 1.58 16.26 25.09
CA PRO A 376 1.29 17.22 26.17
C PRO A 376 0.65 18.54 25.72
N GLU A 377 0.86 18.96 24.47
CA GLU A 377 0.25 20.15 23.88
C GLU A 377 -1.29 20.14 23.92
N TYR A 378 -1.90 18.95 23.95
CA TYR A 378 -3.35 18.82 24.00
C TYR A 378 -3.95 19.09 25.39
N GLY A 379 -3.12 19.16 26.45
CA GLY A 379 -3.59 19.39 27.82
C GLY A 379 -4.64 18.36 28.25
N ASP A 380 -5.78 18.85 28.74
CA ASP A 380 -6.91 18.03 29.22
C ASP A 380 -7.91 17.64 28.11
N ALA A 381 -7.57 17.90 26.84
CA ALA A 381 -8.46 17.58 25.73
C ALA A 381 -8.65 16.06 25.59
N LYS A 382 -9.91 15.63 25.63
CA LYS A 382 -10.27 14.23 25.42
C LYS A 382 -10.04 13.83 23.97
N ILE A 383 -9.39 12.70 23.74
CA ILE A 383 -9.25 12.08 22.41
C ILE A 383 -10.05 10.77 22.44
N PRO A 384 -11.25 10.72 21.84
CA PRO A 384 -12.15 9.57 21.98
C PRO A 384 -11.51 8.23 21.61
N ALA A 385 -10.69 8.18 20.56
CA ALA A 385 -10.02 6.96 20.11
C ALA A 385 -8.90 6.48 21.06
N TYR A 386 -8.43 7.33 21.98
CA TYR A 386 -7.46 6.96 23.00
C TYR A 386 -8.13 6.48 24.29
N GLU A 387 -9.32 7.00 24.63
CA GLU A 387 -10.06 6.61 25.84
C GLU A 387 -10.89 5.32 25.69
N MET A 388 -11.03 4.80 24.46
CA MET A 388 -11.90 3.65 24.12
C MET A 388 -11.35 2.28 24.51
#